data_AF-A0A2N2SM95-F1
#
_entry.id   AF-A0A2N2SM95-F1
#
_cell.length_a   1.000
_cell.length_b   1.000
_cell.length_c   1.000
_cell.angle_alpha   90.00
_cell.angle_beta   90.00
_cell.angle_gamma   90.00
#
_symmetry.space_group_name_H-M   'P 1'
#
loop_
_entity.id
_entity.type
_entity.pdbx_description
1 polymer ?
#
loop_
_entity_poly.entity_id
_entity_poly.type
_entity_poly.pdbx_seq_one_letter_code
_entity_poly.pdbx_strand_id
1 'polypeptide(L)' 'MDLSGLKVMVIDDSNTIRRSAEIFLSQAGCQVLLAEDGFDALSKITD' A
#
# COMPACT_ATOMS: atom_id res chain seq x y z
N MET A 1 6.16 -17.88 2.31
CA MET A 1 6.26 -17.05 1.09
C MET A 1 7.04 -15.81 1.51
N ASP A 2 8.12 -15.49 0.82
CA ASP A 2 8.89 -14.28 1.13
C ASP A 2 8.20 -13.07 0.47
N LEU A 3 7.84 -12.08 1.27
CA LEU A 3 7.16 -10.85 0.82
C LEU A 3 8.13 -9.66 0.71
N SER A 4 9.39 -9.87 1.08
CA SER A 4 10.41 -8.83 1.09
C SER A 4 10.65 -8.27 -0.31
N GLY A 5 10.66 -6.94 -0.42
CA GLY A 5 10.92 -6.21 -1.66
C GLY A 5 9.75 -6.12 -2.63
N LEU A 6 8.59 -6.74 -2.34
CA LEU A 6 7.41 -6.57 -3.20
C LEU A 6 6.86 -5.15 -3.07
N LYS A 7 6.64 -4.48 -4.21
CA LYS A 7 5.93 -3.20 -4.28
C LYS A 7 4.43 -3.45 -4.24
N VAL A 8 3.75 -2.96 -3.21
CA VAL A 8 2.33 -3.20 -2.94
C VAL A 8 1.62 -1.87 -2.78
N MET A 9 0.55 -1.64 -3.56
CA MET A 9 -0.33 -0.49 -3.38
C MET A 9 -1.59 -0.89 -2.61
N VAL A 10 -1.87 -0.21 -1.50
CA VAL A 10 -3.08 -0.38 -0.69
C VAL A 10 -4.05 0.76 -0.99
N ILE A 11 -5.25 0.40 -1.47
CA ILE A 11 -6.33 1.33 -1.80
C ILE A 11 -7.47 1.06 -0.83
N ASP A 12 -7.77 2.03 0.03
CA ASP A 12 -8.85 1.94 1.02
C ASP A 12 -9.27 3.36 1.43
N ASP A 13 -10.58 3.58 1.59
CA ASP A 13 -11.18 4.88 1.93
C ASP A 13 -11.03 5.22 3.42
N SER A 14 -10.75 4.22 4.27
CA SER A 14 -10.48 4.40 5.69
C SER A 14 -9.00 4.61 5.97
N ASN A 15 -8.66 5.78 6.51
CA ASN A 15 -7.29 6.11 6.93
C ASN A 15 -6.74 5.09 7.93
N THR A 16 -7.54 4.66 8.91
CA THR A 16 -7.12 3.68 9.93
C THR A 16 -6.78 2.32 9.33
N ILE A 17 -7.57 1.83 8.37
CA ILE A 17 -7.33 0.53 7.72
C ILE A 17 -6.09 0.62 6.83
N ARG A 18 -6.00 1.68 6.03
CA ARG A 18 -4.86 1.94 5.15
C ARG A 18 -3.54 2.04 5.92
N ARG A 19 -3.53 2.74 7.06
CA ARG A 19 -2.36 2.85 7.94
C ARG A 19 -2.01 1.52 8.61
N SER A 20 -3.01 0.75 9.01
CA SER A 20 -2.79 -0.59 9.58
C SER A 20 -2.13 -1.53 8.56
N ALA A 21 -2.61 -1.52 7.31
CA ALA A 21 -2.04 -2.33 6.22
C ALA A 21 -0.58 -1.94 5.94
N GLU A 22 -0.26 -0.65 5.90
CA GLU A 22 1.11 -0.16 5.73
C GLU A 22 2.04 -0.71 6.81
N ILE A 23 1.64 -0.66 8.08
CA ILE A 23 2.43 -1.14 9.21
C ILE A 23 2.73 -2.63 9.05
N PHE A 24 1.70 -3.47 8.82
CA PHE A 24 1.89 -4.92 8.74
C PHE A 24 2.66 -5.35 7.49
N LEU A 25 2.42 -4.74 6.34
CA LEU A 25 3.11 -5.07 5.09
C LEU A 25 4.57 -4.59 5.10
N SER A 26 4.85 -3.42 5.68
CA SER A 26 6.23 -2.94 5.83
C SER A 26 7.03 -3.82 6.80
N GLN A 27 6.41 -4.28 7.89
CA GLN A 27 7.02 -5.27 8.79
C GLN A 27 7.30 -6.61 8.10
N ALA A 28 6.50 -6.98 7.09
CA ALA A 28 6.73 -8.15 6.24
C ALA A 28 7.78 -7.92 5.14
N GLY A 29 8.38 -6.71 5.06
CA GLY A 29 9.42 -6.36 4.11
C GLY A 29 8.92 -5.80 2.77
N CYS A 30 7.62 -5.54 2.62
CA CYS A 30 7.06 -4.96 1.40
C CYS A 30 7.44 -3.47 1.28
N GLN A 31 7.50 -2.97 0.05
CA GLN A 31 7.51 -1.54 -0.27
C GLN A 31 6.06 -1.09 -0.48
N VAL A 32 5.51 -0.37 0.49
CA VAL A 32 4.08 -0.04 0.49
C VAL A 32 3.84 1.36 -0.08
N LEU A 33 2.86 1.45 -0.97
CA LEU A 33 2.30 2.70 -1.45
C LEU A 33 0.84 2.80 -1.00
N LEU A 34 0.42 3.97 -0.55
CA LEU A 34 -0.94 4.19 -0.09
C LEU A 34 -1.73 5.04 -1.08
N ALA A 35 -2.97 4.65 -1.34
CA ALA A 35 -3.91 5.46 -2.12
C ALA A 35 -5.26 5.55 -1.41
N GLU A 36 -5.91 6.72 -1.50
CA GLU A 36 -7.21 6.97 -0.85
C GLU A 36 -8.39 6.50 -1.69
N ASP A 37 -8.24 6.47 -3.01
CA ASP A 37 -9.25 6.03 -3.95
C ASP A 37 -8.63 5.52 -5.27
N GLY A 38 -9.50 5.15 -6.22
CA GLY A 38 -9.08 4.65 -7.53
C GLY A 38 -8.39 5.69 -8.41
N PHE A 39 -8.72 6.98 -8.28
CA PHE A 39 -8.07 8.03 -9.08
C PHE A 39 -6.67 8.31 -8.56
N ASP A 40 -6.51 8.41 -7.24
CA ASP A 40 -5.21 8.54 -6.58
C ASP A 40 -4.32 7.33 -6.89
N ALA A 41 -4.88 6.12 -6.83
CA ALA A 41 -4.16 4.89 -7.19
C ALA A 41 -3.69 4.89 -8.65
N LEU A 42 -4.55 5.28 -9.59
CA LEU A 42 -4.18 5.38 -11.01
C LEU A 42 -3.12 6.44 -11.27
N SER A 43 -3.12 7.54 -10.52
CA SER A 43 -2.07 8.57 -10.64
C SER A 43 -0.70 8.08 -10.15
N LYS A 44 -0.69 7.17 -9.17
CA LYS A 44 0.49 6.63 -8.50
C LYS A 44 1.09 5.41 -9.17
N ILE A 45 0.31 4.69 -10.01
CA ILE A 45 0.78 3.46 -10.66
C ILE A 45 1.85 3.71 -11.74
N THR A 46 1.96 4.95 -12.22
CA THR A 46 2.91 5.35 -13.26
C THR A 46 4.28 5.78 -12.74
N ASP A 47 4.47 5.86 -11.42
CA ASP A 47 5.76 6.01 -10.73
C ASP A 47 6.38 4.66 -10.34
#